data_AF-A0A2N1THP2-F1
#
_entry.id   AF-A0A2N1THP2-F1
#
_cell.length_a   1.000
_cell.length_b   1.000
_cell.length_c   1.000
_cell.angle_alpha   90.00
_cell.angle_beta   90.00
_cell.angle_gamma   90.00
#
_symmetry.space_group_name_H-M   'P 1'
#
loop_
_entity.id
_entity.type
_entity.pdbx_description
1 polymer ?
#
loop_
_entity_poly.entity_id
_entity_poly.type
_entity_poly.pdbx_seq_one_letter_code
_entity_poly.pdbx_strand_id
1 'polypeptide(L)'
;MIMNLKQSKLHLSSLLRTPVYNEAGRQCGTITDFTLALRKNWPCFDQAIVFDFNSACSRIAAKSCFKEFAPGSFVLATPMHDLPLLPPDLGKPTATELWDKSVIDTVNVRTVQINDLEILYDESGEIWINGVDISFRAALRRLGMDKYLGRIFDKIGWGLISEIIEWDKIIGFGDEFEALTPDSTTDNFQNLHPADLAEMLEDLDESEQISIIENLDEDLAAETLAEADAETQQQIIEKLDTETASEIIEEMNPDEAADLLQDMDQDRARAILEHMDLDEASDVRKLLEHDEYTAGGIMTTEYAAIFEDFTVAQAFSHLRLVAADIEIIYYLYVIDNQECLKGVVSIRDLLSANPASLVTEVMDDDLVYVYAKTPQEEVANLIGKYDYMAIPVVNDQQQILGVVTVDDVMDVMEEEATEDLFKFAGTTDEELTYSSALQACKARLPWLLITLATGFITSTILKYFMVEFKDVIALVFFVPVVMGMGGNTGIQSSTLVIRGMALNSFSGADLFKRLMREIAAGAMMGLACGIIVGLWAEYLTRTTATAQASFSAPLLALTVGIAMMSAMTFAAMFGAFVPILFSRLKIDPAVASGPFVSSSNDIFALLIYYGVSMALLAVA
;
A
#
# COMPACT_ATOMS: atom_id res chain seq x y z
N MET A 1 -27.60 23.60 -17.49
CA MET A 1 -28.58 24.73 -17.57
C MET A 1 -28.61 25.43 -16.22
N ILE A 2 -27.56 26.18 -15.86
CA ILE A 2 -27.60 27.11 -14.72
C ILE A 2 -26.98 28.42 -15.17
N MET A 3 -27.64 29.48 -14.73
CA MET A 3 -27.64 30.84 -15.24
C MET A 3 -26.27 31.50 -15.18
N ASN A 4 -26.07 32.48 -16.07
CA ASN A 4 -25.10 33.57 -15.95
C ASN A 4 -25.37 34.34 -14.63
N LEU A 5 -25.02 33.76 -13.48
CA LEU A 5 -25.10 34.38 -12.17
C LEU A 5 -23.81 35.16 -11.96
N LYS A 6 -23.90 36.44 -12.25
CA LYS A 6 -22.86 37.43 -11.98
C LYS A 6 -22.90 37.76 -10.48
N GLN A 7 -22.55 36.83 -9.59
CA GLN A 7 -22.69 37.03 -8.15
C GLN A 7 -21.49 36.46 -7.39
N SER A 8 -21.10 37.17 -6.33
CA SER A 8 -19.95 36.86 -5.48
C SER A 8 -20.04 35.45 -4.90
N LYS A 9 -19.04 34.62 -5.16
CA LYS A 9 -18.83 33.32 -4.50
C LYS A 9 -18.68 33.55 -2.99
N LEU A 10 -19.54 32.91 -2.21
CA LEU A 10 -19.56 33.00 -0.75
C LEU A 10 -19.50 31.58 -0.17
N HIS A 11 -19.27 31.47 1.13
CA HIS A 11 -19.25 30.18 1.81
C HIS A 11 -20.24 30.13 2.97
N LEU A 12 -20.72 28.94 3.34
CA LEU A 12 -21.60 28.74 4.50
C LEU A 12 -21.01 29.40 5.76
N SER A 13 -19.71 29.21 6.01
CA SER A 13 -19.03 29.80 7.17
C SER A 13 -19.17 31.32 7.28
N SER A 14 -19.40 32.02 6.15
CA SER A 14 -19.58 33.47 6.10
C SER A 14 -21.00 33.92 6.46
N LEU A 15 -21.99 33.03 6.33
CA LEU A 15 -23.39 33.28 6.68
C LEU A 15 -23.68 32.97 8.14
N LEU A 16 -22.96 32.02 8.73
CA LEU A 16 -23.13 31.71 10.14
C LEU A 16 -22.75 32.91 11.01
N ARG A 17 -23.49 33.10 12.10
CA ARG A 17 -23.36 34.23 13.04
C ARG A 17 -23.63 35.61 12.42
N THR A 18 -24.15 35.69 11.19
CA THR A 18 -24.63 36.95 10.63
C THR A 18 -25.82 37.48 11.44
N PRO A 19 -25.90 38.82 11.64
CA PRO A 19 -26.99 39.44 12.38
C PRO A 19 -28.31 39.35 11.62
N VAL A 20 -29.38 39.00 12.34
CA VAL A 20 -30.76 39.06 11.84
C VAL A 20 -31.44 40.30 12.40
N TYR A 21 -32.07 41.08 11.53
CA TYR A 21 -32.73 42.34 11.87
C TYR A 21 -34.25 42.20 11.77
N ASN A 22 -34.97 42.97 12.58
CA ASN A 22 -36.40 43.18 12.38
C ASN A 22 -36.66 44.32 11.38
N GLU A 23 -37.92 44.54 10.99
CA GLU A 23 -38.29 45.64 10.08
C GLU A 23 -37.90 47.04 10.57
N ALA A 24 -37.73 47.23 11.88
CA ALA A 24 -37.27 48.47 12.48
C ALA A 24 -35.74 48.66 12.43
N GLY A 25 -35.01 47.74 11.79
CA GLY A 25 -33.55 47.77 11.64
C GLY A 25 -32.79 47.44 12.93
N ARG A 26 -33.46 46.90 13.96
CA ARG A 26 -32.80 46.45 15.19
C ARG A 26 -32.44 44.98 15.06
N GLN A 27 -31.21 44.65 15.43
CA GLN A 27 -30.77 43.26 15.49
C GLN A 27 -31.59 42.52 16.56
N CYS A 28 -32.26 41.44 16.16
CA CYS A 28 -33.08 40.61 17.03
C CYS A 28 -32.51 39.21 17.25
N GLY A 29 -31.53 38.79 16.45
CA GLY A 29 -30.87 37.49 16.60
C GLY A 29 -29.66 37.33 15.70
N THR A 30 -29.22 36.08 15.56
CA THR A 30 -28.16 35.67 14.64
C THR A 30 -28.49 34.35 13.96
N ILE A 31 -28.09 34.19 12.70
CA ILE A 31 -28.14 32.91 12.01
C ILE A 31 -27.19 31.92 12.71
N THR A 32 -27.70 30.74 13.07
CA THR A 32 -26.89 29.64 13.61
C THR A 32 -26.68 28.52 12.62
N ASP A 33 -27.65 28.27 11.73
CA ASP A 33 -27.57 27.27 10.67
C ASP A 33 -28.69 27.45 9.63
N PHE A 34 -28.74 26.59 8.62
CA PHE A 34 -29.81 26.45 7.64
C PHE A 34 -30.21 24.98 7.49
N THR A 35 -31.49 24.71 7.26
CA THR A 35 -31.94 23.40 6.79
C THR A 35 -31.76 23.30 5.27
N LEU A 36 -31.44 22.11 4.78
CA LEU A 36 -31.26 21.84 3.36
C LEU A 36 -32.50 21.17 2.76
N ALA A 37 -32.69 21.39 1.46
CA ALA A 37 -33.69 20.69 0.67
C ALA A 37 -33.24 20.59 -0.79
N LEU A 38 -33.71 19.54 -1.46
CA LEU A 38 -33.53 19.37 -2.89
C LEU A 38 -34.62 20.13 -3.66
N ARG A 39 -34.24 21.07 -4.53
CA ARG A 39 -35.17 21.75 -5.46
C ARG A 39 -34.61 21.68 -6.87
N LYS A 40 -35.41 21.21 -7.83
CA LYS A 40 -34.97 21.00 -9.22
C LYS A 40 -33.68 20.17 -9.31
N ASN A 41 -33.57 19.12 -8.49
CA ASN A 41 -32.41 18.23 -8.39
C ASN A 41 -31.11 18.93 -7.99
N TRP A 42 -31.20 20.04 -7.26
CA TRP A 42 -30.03 20.74 -6.74
C TRP A 42 -30.24 21.16 -5.28
N PRO A 43 -29.23 21.02 -4.40
CA PRO A 43 -29.34 21.39 -2.99
C PRO A 43 -29.45 22.90 -2.79
N CYS A 44 -30.37 23.30 -1.92
CA CYS A 44 -30.58 24.70 -1.56
C CYS A 44 -30.94 24.87 -0.08
N PHE A 45 -30.78 26.10 0.42
CA PHE A 45 -31.17 26.44 1.80
C PHE A 45 -32.69 26.67 1.86
N ASP A 46 -33.39 25.89 2.67
CA ASP A 46 -34.85 25.91 2.79
C ASP A 46 -35.33 26.86 3.90
N GLN A 47 -34.79 26.69 5.12
CA GLN A 47 -35.15 27.48 6.29
C GLN A 47 -33.91 27.92 7.06
N ALA A 48 -33.94 29.09 7.68
CA ALA A 48 -32.88 29.56 8.56
C ALA A 48 -33.17 29.19 10.01
N ILE A 49 -32.14 28.70 10.70
CA ILE A 49 -32.13 28.54 12.15
C ILE A 49 -31.55 29.82 12.75
N VAL A 50 -32.35 30.49 13.58
CA VAL A 50 -32.04 31.80 14.15
C VAL A 50 -32.04 31.73 15.67
N PHE A 51 -30.96 32.18 16.30
CA PHE A 51 -30.89 32.32 17.74
C PHE A 51 -31.55 33.64 18.19
N ASP A 52 -32.61 33.53 18.99
CA ASP A 52 -33.34 34.67 19.57
C ASP A 52 -32.61 35.22 20.79
N PHE A 53 -32.18 36.49 20.72
CA PHE A 53 -31.50 37.14 21.85
C PHE A 53 -32.41 37.41 23.04
N ASN A 54 -33.73 37.53 22.84
CA ASN A 54 -34.65 37.84 23.93
C ASN A 54 -35.02 36.58 24.73
N SER A 55 -35.31 35.48 24.04
CA SER A 55 -35.68 34.22 24.69
C SER A 55 -34.50 33.28 24.95
N ALA A 56 -33.32 33.57 24.38
CA ALA A 56 -32.15 32.70 24.41
C ALA A 56 -32.44 31.28 23.88
N CYS A 57 -33.28 31.18 22.83
CA CYS A 57 -33.64 29.92 22.20
C CYS A 57 -33.47 30.01 20.68
N SER A 58 -33.19 28.88 20.04
CA SER A 58 -33.20 28.78 18.58
C SER A 58 -34.63 28.65 18.04
N ARG A 59 -34.90 29.36 16.96
CA ARG A 59 -36.16 29.36 16.23
C ARG A 59 -35.90 29.03 14.77
N ILE A 60 -36.89 28.47 14.10
CA ILE A 60 -36.80 28.16 12.67
C ILE A 60 -37.66 29.13 11.87
N ALA A 61 -37.09 29.67 10.79
CA ALA A 61 -37.71 30.69 9.97
C ALA A 61 -37.66 30.28 8.49
N ALA A 62 -38.83 30.04 7.90
CA ALA A 62 -38.94 29.82 6.46
C ALA A 62 -38.57 31.10 5.69
N LYS A 63 -38.13 30.95 4.44
CA LYS A 63 -37.82 32.10 3.56
C LYS A 63 -38.94 33.16 3.51
N SER A 64 -40.21 32.74 3.55
CA SER A 64 -41.37 33.65 3.53
C SER A 64 -41.49 34.55 4.77
N CYS A 65 -40.82 34.21 5.87
CA CYS A 65 -40.75 35.03 7.07
C CYS A 65 -39.75 36.20 6.93
N PHE A 66 -38.96 36.22 5.86
CA PHE A 66 -37.97 37.25 5.59
C PHE A 66 -38.46 38.21 4.50
N LYS A 67 -38.27 39.50 4.78
CA LYS A 67 -38.38 40.57 3.78
C LYS A 67 -37.14 40.61 2.89
N GLU A 68 -35.99 40.33 3.47
CA GLU A 68 -34.71 40.19 2.78
C GLU A 68 -34.03 38.93 3.29
N PHE A 69 -33.77 38.00 2.38
CA PHE A 69 -33.09 36.74 2.65
C PHE A 69 -31.89 36.66 1.72
N ALA A 70 -30.81 37.34 2.10
CA ALA A 70 -29.61 37.45 1.30
C ALA A 70 -28.37 37.46 2.18
N PRO A 71 -27.22 36.94 1.70
CA PRO A 71 -25.97 36.91 2.47
C PRO A 71 -25.54 38.22 3.14
N GLY A 72 -25.85 39.37 2.53
CA GLY A 72 -25.51 40.69 3.05
C GLY A 72 -26.49 41.25 4.09
N SER A 73 -27.70 40.70 4.19
CA SER A 73 -28.79 41.25 5.01
C SER A 73 -29.92 40.23 5.20
N PHE A 74 -30.16 39.83 6.45
CA PHE A 74 -31.31 39.01 6.83
C PHE A 74 -32.30 39.85 7.64
N VAL A 75 -33.43 40.20 7.02
CA VAL A 75 -34.47 41.05 7.63
C VAL A 75 -35.78 40.28 7.74
N LEU A 76 -36.24 40.06 8.97
CA LEU A 76 -37.51 39.40 9.24
C LEU A 76 -38.70 40.33 8.96
N ALA A 77 -39.64 39.84 8.16
CA ALA A 77 -40.98 40.41 8.01
C ALA A 77 -41.91 39.93 9.15
N THR A 78 -41.72 38.70 9.63
CA THR A 78 -42.46 38.12 10.74
C THR A 78 -41.79 38.47 12.08
N PRO A 79 -42.54 38.89 13.12
CA PRO A 79 -41.96 39.13 14.44
C PRO A 79 -41.25 37.88 15.00
N MET A 80 -40.06 38.06 15.59
CA MET A 80 -39.22 36.97 16.10
C MET A 80 -39.97 36.00 17.04
N HIS A 81 -40.86 36.53 17.88
CA HIS A 81 -41.62 35.73 18.86
C HIS A 81 -42.70 34.85 18.23
N ASP A 82 -43.14 35.16 17.00
CA ASP A 82 -44.14 34.40 16.24
C ASP A 82 -43.50 33.25 15.46
N LEU A 83 -42.17 33.22 15.34
CA LEU A 83 -41.45 32.12 14.70
C LEU A 83 -41.50 30.87 15.59
N PRO A 84 -41.71 29.68 15.01
CA PRO A 84 -41.70 28.43 15.76
C PRO A 84 -40.34 28.18 16.44
N LEU A 85 -40.39 27.55 17.62
CA LEU A 85 -39.19 27.03 18.28
C LEU A 85 -38.59 25.91 17.43
N LEU A 86 -37.25 25.78 17.46
CA LEU A 86 -36.57 24.69 16.79
C LEU A 86 -37.04 23.34 17.36
N PRO A 87 -37.63 22.44 16.55
CA PRO A 87 -38.02 21.12 17.03
C PRO A 87 -36.77 20.26 17.34
N PRO A 88 -36.91 19.24 18.21
CA PRO A 88 -35.82 18.32 18.53
C PRO A 88 -35.41 17.43 17.34
N ASP A 89 -36.33 17.20 16.39
CA ASP A 89 -36.09 16.49 15.14
C ASP A 89 -36.64 17.34 13.99
N LEU A 90 -35.79 17.60 13.00
CA LEU A 90 -36.08 18.44 11.84
C LEU A 90 -36.60 17.63 10.65
N GLY A 91 -36.36 16.32 10.62
CA GLY A 91 -36.64 15.44 9.48
C GLY A 91 -35.96 15.87 8.17
N LYS A 92 -34.92 16.71 8.26
CA LYS A 92 -34.14 17.25 7.14
C LYS A 92 -32.72 17.56 7.63
N PRO A 93 -31.70 17.38 6.78
CA PRO A 93 -30.33 17.69 7.16
C PRO A 93 -30.10 19.19 7.32
N THR A 94 -29.21 19.56 8.23
CA THR A 94 -28.72 20.92 8.40
C THR A 94 -27.42 21.15 7.63
N ALA A 95 -27.11 22.40 7.28
CA ALA A 95 -25.96 22.69 6.46
C ALA A 95 -24.63 22.43 7.19
N THR A 96 -24.60 22.54 8.53
CA THR A 96 -23.40 22.21 9.31
C THR A 96 -23.21 20.72 9.58
N GLU A 97 -24.25 19.89 9.42
CA GLU A 97 -24.11 18.42 9.47
C GLU A 97 -23.26 17.87 8.32
N LEU A 98 -23.19 18.59 7.19
CA LEU A 98 -22.33 18.22 6.06
C LEU A 98 -20.84 18.50 6.32
N TRP A 99 -20.49 19.26 7.36
CA TRP A 99 -19.07 19.48 7.68
C TRP A 99 -18.44 18.23 8.25
N ASP A 100 -17.16 18.04 7.94
CA ASP A 100 -16.35 16.90 8.38
C ASP A 100 -16.84 15.54 7.84
N LYS A 101 -17.87 15.52 6.99
CA LYS A 101 -18.30 14.33 6.24
C LYS A 101 -17.34 14.04 5.10
N SER A 102 -17.09 12.76 4.89
CA SER A 102 -16.36 12.23 3.74
C SER A 102 -17.26 12.20 2.52
N VAL A 103 -16.71 12.62 1.38
CA VAL A 103 -17.35 12.52 0.07
C VAL A 103 -16.31 12.09 -0.95
N ILE A 104 -16.75 11.42 -2.00
CA ILE A 104 -15.92 11.01 -3.11
C ILE A 104 -15.89 12.12 -4.16
N ASP A 105 -14.68 12.55 -4.53
CA ASP A 105 -14.42 13.45 -5.66
C ASP A 105 -14.35 12.63 -6.95
N THR A 106 -15.42 12.61 -7.73
CA THR A 106 -15.49 11.78 -8.96
C THR A 106 -14.58 12.27 -10.08
N VAL A 107 -14.00 13.47 -9.97
CA VAL A 107 -13.09 14.01 -11.00
C VAL A 107 -11.66 13.60 -10.74
N ASN A 108 -11.25 13.57 -9.47
CA ASN A 108 -9.89 13.23 -9.09
C ASN A 108 -9.78 11.83 -8.48
N VAL A 109 -10.89 11.09 -8.38
CA VAL A 109 -10.96 9.72 -7.88
C VAL A 109 -10.29 9.60 -6.52
N ARG A 110 -10.91 10.20 -5.50
CA ARG A 110 -10.40 10.14 -4.13
C ARG A 110 -11.45 10.52 -3.11
N THR A 111 -11.28 10.03 -1.90
CA THR A 111 -12.07 10.43 -0.75
C THR A 111 -11.56 11.76 -0.19
N VAL A 112 -12.47 12.70 0.06
CA VAL A 112 -12.17 14.04 0.57
C VAL A 112 -13.14 14.45 1.67
N GLN A 113 -12.66 15.24 2.62
CA GLN A 113 -13.48 15.72 3.73
C GLN A 113 -13.99 17.15 3.49
N ILE A 114 -15.30 17.36 3.69
CA ILE A 114 -15.93 18.67 3.52
C ILE A 114 -15.50 19.63 4.64
N ASN A 115 -14.73 20.66 4.29
CA ASN A 115 -14.34 21.70 5.25
C ASN A 115 -15.34 22.87 5.31
N ASP A 116 -15.95 23.23 4.19
CA ASP A 116 -16.95 24.31 4.06
C ASP A 116 -17.81 24.12 2.79
N LEU A 117 -18.91 24.85 2.65
CA LEU A 117 -19.78 24.79 1.46
C LEU A 117 -19.67 26.08 0.65
N GLU A 118 -19.36 25.99 -0.65
CA GLU A 118 -19.48 27.12 -1.56
C GLU A 118 -20.95 27.33 -1.92
N ILE A 119 -21.43 28.55 -1.80
CA ILE A 119 -22.82 28.91 -2.08
C ILE A 119 -22.93 29.97 -3.18
N LEU A 120 -24.02 29.87 -3.93
CA LEU A 120 -24.47 30.85 -4.91
C LEU A 120 -25.79 31.44 -4.45
N TYR A 121 -25.99 32.71 -4.74
CA TYR A 121 -27.25 33.41 -4.53
C TYR A 121 -27.82 33.76 -5.90
N ASP A 122 -29.15 33.82 -6.02
CA ASP A 122 -29.83 34.24 -7.25
C ASP A 122 -30.60 35.56 -7.06
N GLU A 123 -31.08 36.16 -8.15
CA GLU A 123 -31.89 37.39 -8.09
C GLU A 123 -33.26 37.18 -7.41
N SER A 124 -33.69 35.93 -7.19
CA SER A 124 -34.96 35.57 -6.57
C SER A 124 -34.87 35.41 -5.04
N GLY A 125 -33.66 35.53 -4.49
CA GLY A 125 -33.43 35.38 -3.07
C GLY A 125 -33.14 33.95 -2.61
N GLU A 126 -32.91 33.00 -3.52
CA GLU A 126 -32.55 31.62 -3.19
C GLU A 126 -31.04 31.47 -3.04
N ILE A 127 -30.63 30.67 -2.04
CA ILE A 127 -29.24 30.33 -1.77
C ILE A 127 -29.07 28.86 -2.11
N TRP A 128 -28.21 28.58 -3.07
CA TRP A 128 -27.91 27.25 -3.61
C TRP A 128 -26.51 26.84 -3.16
N ILE A 129 -26.31 25.56 -2.89
CA ILE A 129 -24.95 25.03 -2.69
C ILE A 129 -24.36 24.77 -4.08
N ASN A 130 -23.23 25.38 -4.40
CA ASN A 130 -22.53 25.15 -5.67
C ASN A 130 -21.61 23.94 -5.60
N GLY A 131 -20.99 23.73 -4.44
CA GLY A 131 -19.98 22.71 -4.24
C GLY A 131 -19.42 22.73 -2.83
N VAL A 132 -18.47 21.83 -2.59
CA VAL A 132 -17.77 21.69 -1.32
C VAL A 132 -16.37 22.29 -1.44
N ASP A 133 -15.94 23.05 -0.43
CA ASP A 133 -14.59 23.57 -0.33
C ASP A 133 -13.81 22.69 0.64
N ILE A 134 -12.83 21.96 0.10
CA ILE A 134 -11.99 21.01 0.85
C ILE A 134 -10.67 21.63 1.29
N SER A 135 -10.43 22.90 0.98
CA SER A 135 -9.14 23.54 1.25
C SER A 135 -8.86 23.73 2.74
N PHE A 136 -7.58 23.70 3.13
CA PHE A 136 -7.18 24.07 4.49
C PHE A 136 -7.62 25.50 4.88
N ARG A 137 -7.79 26.39 3.90
CA ARG A 137 -8.34 27.73 4.14
C ARG A 137 -9.79 27.66 4.61
N ALA A 138 -10.59 26.75 4.06
CA ALA A 138 -11.96 26.51 4.49
C ALA A 138 -12.02 26.10 5.96
N ALA A 139 -11.17 25.16 6.37
CA ALA A 139 -11.03 24.77 7.77
C ALA A 139 -10.63 25.97 8.67
N LEU A 140 -9.70 26.81 8.24
CA LEU A 140 -9.32 28.04 8.97
C LEU A 140 -10.45 29.07 9.05
N ARG A 141 -11.29 29.20 8.01
CA ARG A 141 -12.47 30.07 8.03
C ARG A 141 -13.51 29.57 9.04
N ARG A 142 -13.77 28.26 9.07
CA ARG A 142 -14.65 27.60 10.04
C ARG A 142 -14.24 27.88 11.48
N LEU A 143 -12.95 27.80 11.78
CA LEU A 143 -12.40 28.10 13.10
C LEU A 143 -12.32 29.61 13.42
N GLY A 144 -12.66 30.48 12.48
CA GLY A 144 -12.56 31.95 12.63
C GLY A 144 -11.12 32.48 12.66
N MET A 145 -10.14 31.65 12.29
CA MET A 145 -8.71 31.95 12.36
C MET A 145 -8.16 32.57 11.07
N ASP A 146 -8.88 32.48 9.95
CA ASP A 146 -8.46 33.02 8.64
C ASP A 146 -8.06 34.52 8.69
N LYS A 147 -8.75 35.34 9.51
CA LYS A 147 -8.41 36.77 9.67
C LYS A 147 -7.01 37.02 10.24
N TYR A 148 -6.51 36.11 11.07
CA TYR A 148 -5.22 36.24 11.76
C TYR A 148 -4.12 35.48 11.02
N LEU A 149 -4.38 34.23 10.64
CA LEU A 149 -3.41 33.34 10.01
C LEU A 149 -3.36 33.48 8.49
N GLY A 150 -4.49 33.76 7.81
CA GLY A 150 -4.53 33.90 6.35
C GLY A 150 -3.59 35.00 5.84
N ARG A 151 -3.51 36.13 6.54
CA ARG A 151 -2.55 37.21 6.21
C ARG A 151 -1.07 36.82 6.36
N ILE A 152 -0.77 35.85 7.22
CA ILE A 152 0.57 35.33 7.42
C ILE A 152 0.91 34.37 6.27
N PHE A 153 0.01 33.44 5.96
CA PHE A 153 0.18 32.48 4.87
C PHE A 153 0.28 33.16 3.50
N ASP A 154 -0.58 34.15 3.21
CA ASP A 154 -0.54 34.95 1.97
C ASP A 154 0.82 35.66 1.78
N LYS A 155 1.50 36.04 2.87
CA LYS A 155 2.83 36.69 2.83
C LYS A 155 3.99 35.73 2.62
N ILE A 156 3.84 34.47 3.04
CA ILE A 156 4.89 33.44 2.98
C ILE A 156 4.89 32.74 1.61
N GLY A 157 3.99 33.11 0.70
CA GLY A 157 3.86 32.48 -0.61
C GLY A 157 3.17 31.11 -0.55
N TRP A 158 2.71 30.71 0.64
CA TRP A 158 1.76 29.63 0.83
C TRP A 158 0.36 30.17 0.52
N GLY A 159 0.12 30.51 -0.74
CA GLY A 159 -1.23 30.82 -1.20
C GLY A 159 -2.06 29.56 -0.97
N LEU A 160 -2.93 29.58 0.04
CA LEU A 160 -3.84 28.48 0.32
C LEU A 160 -4.78 28.39 -0.88
N ILE A 161 -4.51 27.45 -1.77
CA ILE A 161 -5.29 27.20 -2.99
C ILE A 161 -6.69 26.82 -2.52
N SER A 162 -7.70 27.58 -2.97
CA SER A 162 -9.08 27.16 -2.81
C SER A 162 -9.31 25.98 -3.74
N GLU A 163 -9.75 24.87 -3.18
CA GLU A 163 -10.03 23.66 -3.90
C GLU A 163 -11.51 23.36 -3.68
N ILE A 164 -12.29 23.60 -4.73
CA ILE A 164 -13.75 23.51 -4.70
C ILE A 164 -14.15 22.44 -5.70
N ILE A 165 -14.92 21.47 -5.23
CA ILE A 165 -15.51 20.42 -6.05
C ILE A 165 -16.99 20.76 -6.21
N GLU A 166 -17.47 20.80 -7.45
CA GLU A 166 -18.87 21.14 -7.73
C GLU A 166 -19.78 20.02 -7.20
N TRP A 167 -21.01 20.38 -6.79
CA TRP A 167 -21.91 19.43 -6.12
C TRP A 167 -22.29 18.23 -6.99
N ASP A 168 -22.33 18.37 -8.31
CA ASP A 168 -22.58 17.27 -9.26
C ASP A 168 -21.37 16.34 -9.47
N LYS A 169 -20.23 16.66 -8.86
CA LYS A 169 -18.97 15.91 -8.93
C LYS A 169 -18.57 15.29 -7.58
N ILE A 170 -19.48 15.34 -6.61
CA ILE A 170 -19.29 14.65 -5.34
C ILE A 170 -20.33 13.55 -5.18
N ILE A 171 -19.91 12.49 -4.51
CA ILE A 171 -20.84 11.50 -3.98
C ILE A 171 -20.64 11.46 -2.47
N GLY A 172 -21.73 11.66 -1.72
CA GLY A 172 -21.68 11.65 -0.26
C GLY A 172 -22.56 10.54 0.31
N PHE A 173 -22.24 10.15 1.55
CA PHE A 173 -22.78 8.96 2.20
C PHE A 173 -23.70 9.29 3.38
N GLY A 174 -24.72 8.46 3.58
CA GLY A 174 -25.66 8.55 4.69
C GLY A 174 -26.94 9.38 4.42
N ASP A 175 -27.87 9.32 5.38
CA ASP A 175 -29.20 9.93 5.32
C ASP A 175 -29.19 11.42 4.90
N GLU A 176 -28.13 12.16 5.26
CA GLU A 176 -28.03 13.58 4.94
C GLU A 176 -27.82 13.82 3.44
N PHE A 177 -27.06 12.95 2.77
CA PHE A 177 -26.80 13.04 1.34
C PHE A 177 -27.90 12.38 0.52
N GLU A 178 -28.50 11.27 0.97
CA GLU A 178 -29.68 10.67 0.32
C GLU A 178 -30.83 11.68 0.16
N ALA A 179 -31.02 12.56 1.14
CA ALA A 179 -32.02 13.62 1.07
C ALA A 179 -31.66 14.76 0.08
N LEU A 180 -30.41 14.79 -0.41
CA LEU A 180 -29.81 15.88 -1.18
C LEU A 180 -29.18 15.43 -2.51
N THR A 181 -29.25 14.15 -2.84
CA THR A 181 -28.82 13.60 -4.13
C THR A 181 -30.06 13.30 -5.00
N PRO A 182 -30.00 13.54 -6.31
CA PRO A 182 -30.92 12.89 -7.24
C PRO A 182 -30.57 11.39 -7.34
N ASP A 183 -31.55 10.53 -7.69
CA ASP A 183 -31.40 9.08 -7.93
C ASP A 183 -30.27 8.69 -8.93
N SER A 184 -29.57 9.65 -9.54
CA SER A 184 -28.53 9.47 -10.55
C SER A 184 -27.10 9.35 -9.99
N THR A 185 -26.90 9.23 -8.67
CA THR A 185 -25.56 9.04 -8.09
C THR A 185 -25.02 7.62 -8.27
N THR A 186 -25.88 6.61 -8.37
CA THR A 186 -25.48 5.22 -8.65
C THR A 186 -24.86 5.07 -10.05
N ASP A 187 -25.39 5.79 -11.04
CA ASP A 187 -24.83 5.83 -12.41
C ASP A 187 -23.39 6.35 -12.46
N ASN A 188 -22.93 7.13 -11.47
CA ASN A 188 -21.58 7.67 -11.46
C ASN A 188 -20.53 6.64 -11.07
N PHE A 189 -20.87 5.68 -10.20
CA PHE A 189 -19.94 4.62 -9.80
C PHE A 189 -19.75 3.57 -10.89
N GLN A 190 -20.83 3.23 -11.61
CA GLN A 190 -20.80 2.26 -12.71
C GLN A 190 -19.89 2.64 -13.90
N ASN A 191 -19.37 3.87 -13.92
CA ASN A 191 -18.47 4.34 -14.98
C ASN A 191 -17.03 4.56 -14.50
N LEU A 192 -16.73 4.30 -13.23
CA LEU A 192 -15.38 4.33 -12.70
C LEU A 192 -14.68 3.00 -12.95
N HIS A 193 -13.35 3.03 -13.00
CA HIS A 193 -12.55 1.81 -13.11
C HIS A 193 -12.60 1.05 -11.77
N PRO A 194 -12.59 -0.30 -11.76
CA PRO A 194 -12.54 -1.09 -10.53
C PRO A 194 -11.40 -0.68 -9.58
N ALA A 195 -10.16 -0.58 -10.07
CA ALA A 195 -9.02 -0.08 -9.29
C ALA A 195 -9.21 1.32 -8.67
N ASP A 196 -9.89 2.22 -9.39
CA ASP A 196 -10.21 3.56 -8.91
C ASP A 196 -11.25 3.51 -7.76
N LEU A 197 -12.20 2.56 -7.84
CA LEU A 197 -13.18 2.31 -6.79
C LEU A 197 -12.54 1.64 -5.57
N ALA A 198 -11.62 0.70 -5.78
CA ALA A 198 -10.87 0.02 -4.72
C ALA A 198 -10.07 1.02 -3.86
N GLU A 199 -9.27 1.88 -4.49
CA GLU A 199 -8.51 2.94 -3.78
C GLU A 199 -9.45 3.86 -2.97
N MET A 200 -10.64 4.14 -3.51
CA MET A 200 -11.64 4.93 -2.80
C MET A 200 -12.27 4.18 -1.62
N LEU A 201 -12.48 2.87 -1.72
CA LEU A 201 -13.03 2.02 -0.65
C LEU A 201 -12.08 1.91 0.55
N GLU A 202 -10.78 1.76 0.30
CA GLU A 202 -9.74 1.63 1.33
C GLU A 202 -9.69 2.84 2.29
N ASP A 203 -10.07 4.02 1.80
CA ASP A 203 -10.11 5.27 2.58
C ASP A 203 -11.43 5.49 3.35
N LEU A 204 -12.45 4.64 3.15
CA LEU A 204 -13.78 4.80 3.72
C LEU A 204 -13.97 3.99 5.01
N ASP A 205 -14.94 4.41 5.84
CA ASP A 205 -15.32 3.65 7.02
C ASP A 205 -16.08 2.36 6.61
N GLU A 206 -15.98 1.29 7.40
CA GLU A 206 -16.61 -0.03 7.12
C GLU A 206 -18.06 0.06 6.61
N SER A 207 -18.89 0.94 7.21
CA SER A 207 -20.30 1.08 6.81
C SER A 207 -20.49 1.71 5.44
N GLU A 208 -19.59 2.60 5.05
CA GLU A 208 -19.61 3.27 3.75
C GLU A 208 -19.13 2.31 2.65
N GLN A 209 -18.10 1.50 2.94
CA GLN A 209 -17.62 0.46 2.04
C GLN A 209 -18.73 -0.53 1.65
N ILE A 210 -19.41 -1.10 2.65
CA ILE A 210 -20.53 -2.04 2.43
C ILE A 210 -21.62 -1.38 1.59
N SER A 211 -22.00 -0.15 1.94
CA SER A 211 -23.04 0.56 1.22
C SER A 211 -22.69 0.81 -0.24
N ILE A 212 -21.41 1.01 -0.59
CA ILE A 212 -21.01 1.16 -1.99
C ILE A 212 -21.11 -0.18 -2.70
N ILE A 213 -20.51 -1.23 -2.15
CA ILE A 213 -20.49 -2.57 -2.73
C ILE A 213 -21.91 -3.10 -3.00
N GLU A 214 -22.84 -2.94 -2.04
CA GLU A 214 -24.25 -3.35 -2.21
C GLU A 214 -25.02 -2.56 -3.29
N ASN A 215 -24.50 -1.41 -3.73
CA ASN A 215 -25.11 -0.58 -4.78
C ASN A 215 -24.44 -0.75 -6.15
N LEU A 216 -23.32 -1.45 -6.23
CA LEU A 216 -22.69 -1.82 -7.50
C LEU A 216 -23.43 -3.02 -8.10
N ASP A 217 -23.33 -3.16 -9.42
CA ASP A 217 -23.62 -4.43 -10.08
C ASP A 217 -22.59 -5.51 -9.68
N GLU A 218 -23.01 -6.77 -9.70
CA GLU A 218 -22.23 -7.92 -9.21
C GLU A 218 -20.85 -8.00 -9.88
N ASP A 219 -20.78 -7.92 -11.22
CA ASP A 219 -19.54 -7.89 -12.01
C ASP A 219 -18.59 -6.77 -11.53
N LEU A 220 -19.07 -5.53 -11.44
CA LEU A 220 -18.24 -4.39 -11.03
C LEU A 220 -17.85 -4.49 -9.55
N ALA A 221 -18.71 -5.04 -8.70
CA ALA A 221 -18.41 -5.28 -7.29
C ALA A 221 -17.28 -6.32 -7.15
N ALA A 222 -17.33 -7.40 -7.93
CA ALA A 222 -16.33 -8.45 -7.98
C ALA A 222 -14.96 -7.90 -8.44
N GLU A 223 -14.93 -7.22 -9.59
CA GLU A 223 -13.70 -6.58 -10.10
C GLU A 223 -13.14 -5.55 -9.11
N THR A 224 -14.01 -4.75 -8.46
CA THR A 224 -13.57 -3.73 -7.50
C THR A 224 -13.00 -4.37 -6.24
N LEU A 225 -13.60 -5.48 -5.78
CA LEU A 225 -13.15 -6.18 -4.60
C LEU A 225 -11.80 -6.86 -4.85
N ALA A 226 -11.61 -7.50 -6.01
CA ALA A 226 -10.35 -8.12 -6.40
C ALA A 226 -9.18 -7.13 -6.36
N GLU A 227 -9.40 -5.87 -6.76
CA GLU A 227 -8.38 -4.82 -6.77
C GLU A 227 -8.10 -4.18 -5.40
N ALA A 228 -8.93 -4.45 -4.38
CA ALA A 228 -8.76 -3.88 -3.04
C ALA A 228 -7.77 -4.68 -2.19
N ASP A 229 -7.13 -4.03 -1.22
CA ASP A 229 -6.26 -4.75 -0.29
C ASP A 229 -6.98 -5.86 0.51
N ALA A 230 -6.24 -6.90 0.89
CA ALA A 230 -6.79 -8.08 1.58
C ALA A 230 -7.54 -7.73 2.88
N GLU A 231 -7.12 -6.67 3.59
CA GLU A 231 -7.79 -6.21 4.80
C GLU A 231 -9.20 -5.68 4.47
N THR A 232 -9.32 -4.86 3.43
CA THR A 232 -10.59 -4.29 2.95
C THR A 232 -11.51 -5.37 2.39
N GLN A 233 -10.97 -6.30 1.59
CA GLN A 233 -11.72 -7.45 1.08
C GLN A 233 -12.37 -8.26 2.21
N GLN A 234 -11.57 -8.63 3.22
CA GLN A 234 -12.05 -9.38 4.37
C GLN A 234 -13.11 -8.60 5.16
N GLN A 235 -12.88 -7.31 5.41
CA GLN A 235 -13.82 -6.45 6.15
C GLN A 235 -15.20 -6.39 5.48
N ILE A 236 -15.24 -6.27 4.15
CA ILE A 236 -16.47 -6.21 3.38
C ILE A 236 -17.21 -7.56 3.43
N ILE A 237 -16.54 -8.65 3.04
CA ILE A 237 -17.16 -9.98 2.89
C ILE A 237 -17.61 -10.56 4.24
N GLU A 238 -16.93 -10.26 5.33
CA GLU A 238 -17.35 -10.68 6.68
C GLU A 238 -18.67 -10.05 7.13
N LYS A 239 -19.06 -8.90 6.57
CA LYS A 239 -20.23 -8.13 6.98
C LYS A 239 -21.43 -8.34 6.06
N LEU A 240 -21.19 -8.59 4.78
CA LEU A 240 -22.23 -8.94 3.83
C LEU A 240 -22.95 -10.22 4.28
N ASP A 241 -24.24 -10.34 3.93
CA ASP A 241 -24.91 -11.62 4.11
C ASP A 241 -24.36 -12.67 3.12
N THR A 242 -24.56 -13.95 3.44
CA THR A 242 -23.95 -15.03 2.65
C THR A 242 -24.44 -15.08 1.21
N GLU A 243 -25.68 -14.64 0.94
CA GLU A 243 -26.27 -14.68 -0.40
C GLU A 243 -25.60 -13.64 -1.30
N THR A 244 -25.54 -12.39 -0.86
CA THR A 244 -24.82 -11.32 -1.58
C THR A 244 -23.32 -11.59 -1.70
N ALA A 245 -22.68 -12.11 -0.66
CA ALA A 245 -21.26 -12.48 -0.74
C ALA A 245 -21.01 -13.59 -1.77
N SER A 246 -21.90 -14.58 -1.89
CA SER A 246 -21.76 -15.62 -2.92
C SER A 246 -21.98 -15.07 -4.32
N GLU A 247 -22.97 -14.19 -4.53
CA GLU A 247 -23.25 -13.57 -5.84
C GLU A 247 -22.04 -12.76 -6.33
N ILE A 248 -21.39 -11.99 -5.45
CA ILE A 248 -20.19 -11.23 -5.81
C ILE A 248 -18.99 -12.16 -6.09
N ILE A 249 -18.77 -13.18 -5.25
CA ILE A 249 -17.63 -14.10 -5.41
C ILE A 249 -17.79 -15.00 -6.66
N GLU A 250 -19.02 -15.27 -7.10
CA GLU A 250 -19.28 -15.99 -8.36
C GLU A 250 -18.78 -15.24 -9.60
N GLU A 251 -18.82 -13.91 -9.59
CA GLU A 251 -18.37 -13.07 -10.71
C GLU A 251 -16.88 -12.70 -10.60
N MET A 252 -16.17 -13.16 -9.57
CA MET A 252 -14.71 -13.00 -9.43
C MET A 252 -13.98 -14.08 -10.24
N ASN A 253 -12.78 -13.74 -10.73
CA ASN A 253 -11.90 -14.76 -11.30
C ASN A 253 -11.64 -15.88 -10.26
N PRO A 254 -11.56 -17.16 -10.68
CA PRO A 254 -11.51 -18.27 -9.72
C PRO A 254 -10.31 -18.27 -8.77
N ASP A 255 -9.17 -17.74 -9.20
CA ASP A 255 -7.96 -17.53 -8.41
C ASP A 255 -8.13 -16.43 -7.36
N GLU A 256 -8.64 -15.26 -7.76
CA GLU A 256 -8.97 -14.17 -6.83
C GLU A 256 -10.00 -14.62 -5.76
N ALA A 257 -11.02 -15.36 -6.19
CA ALA A 257 -12.00 -15.97 -5.29
C ALA A 257 -11.36 -16.99 -4.34
N ALA A 258 -10.38 -17.78 -4.82
CA ALA A 258 -9.68 -18.75 -4.00
C ALA A 258 -8.82 -18.06 -2.94
N ASP A 259 -8.07 -17.02 -3.31
CA ASP A 259 -7.20 -16.28 -2.39
C ASP A 259 -8.00 -15.58 -1.29
N LEU A 260 -9.06 -14.87 -1.67
CA LEU A 260 -10.00 -14.27 -0.72
C LEU A 260 -10.55 -15.30 0.28
N LEU A 261 -10.96 -16.50 -0.18
CA LEU A 261 -11.51 -17.52 0.69
C LEU A 261 -10.46 -18.24 1.56
N GLN A 262 -9.17 -18.22 1.19
CA GLN A 262 -8.09 -18.82 1.99
C GLN A 262 -7.81 -18.02 3.27
N ASP A 263 -7.92 -16.70 3.21
CA ASP A 263 -7.68 -15.80 4.34
C ASP A 263 -8.82 -15.73 5.35
N MET A 264 -9.99 -16.25 4.97
CA MET A 264 -11.20 -16.23 5.78
C MET A 264 -11.27 -17.37 6.82
N ASP A 265 -12.18 -17.21 7.78
CA ASP A 265 -12.56 -18.32 8.67
C ASP A 265 -13.18 -19.48 7.85
N GLN A 266 -12.70 -20.70 8.11
CA GLN A 266 -13.08 -21.89 7.34
C GLN A 266 -14.59 -22.18 7.34
N ASP A 267 -15.30 -21.83 8.41
CA ASP A 267 -16.75 -22.05 8.46
C ASP A 267 -17.50 -21.03 7.59
N ARG A 268 -16.97 -19.80 7.48
CA ARG A 268 -17.51 -18.74 6.62
C ARG A 268 -17.24 -19.05 5.14
N ALA A 269 -16.00 -19.38 4.78
CA ALA A 269 -15.63 -19.73 3.41
C ALA A 269 -16.48 -20.91 2.87
N ARG A 270 -16.69 -21.94 3.70
CA ARG A 270 -17.59 -23.06 3.35
C ARG A 270 -19.03 -22.64 3.14
N ALA A 271 -19.54 -21.73 3.97
CA ALA A 271 -20.92 -21.27 3.84
C ALA A 271 -21.14 -20.53 2.52
N ILE A 272 -20.17 -19.72 2.08
CA ILE A 272 -20.19 -19.03 0.79
C ILE A 272 -20.13 -20.06 -0.35
N LEU A 273 -19.13 -20.96 -0.35
CA LEU A 273 -18.98 -22.02 -1.37
C LEU A 273 -20.19 -22.97 -1.48
N GLU A 274 -21.02 -23.09 -0.45
CA GLU A 274 -22.25 -23.89 -0.46
C GLU A 274 -23.45 -23.14 -1.08
N HIS A 275 -23.41 -21.80 -1.09
CA HIS A 275 -24.41 -20.96 -1.75
C HIS A 275 -24.06 -20.69 -3.21
N MET A 276 -22.78 -20.79 -3.56
CA MET A 276 -22.32 -20.61 -4.92
C MET A 276 -22.87 -21.66 -5.90
N ASP A 277 -23.00 -21.27 -7.16
CA ASP A 277 -23.32 -22.16 -8.27
C ASP A 277 -22.29 -23.30 -8.39
N LEU A 278 -22.78 -24.48 -8.78
CA LEU A 278 -22.00 -25.72 -8.66
C LEU A 278 -20.76 -25.75 -9.54
N ASP A 279 -20.83 -25.13 -10.71
CA ASP A 279 -19.74 -25.10 -11.69
C ASP A 279 -18.65 -24.12 -11.21
N GLU A 280 -19.01 -22.87 -10.86
CA GLU A 280 -18.08 -21.87 -10.28
C GLU A 280 -17.42 -22.36 -8.99
N ALA A 281 -18.23 -22.85 -8.04
CA ALA A 281 -17.71 -23.39 -6.80
C ALA A 281 -16.84 -24.64 -7.02
N SER A 282 -16.96 -25.33 -8.15
CA SER A 282 -16.08 -26.45 -8.47
C SER A 282 -14.69 -25.98 -8.89
N ASP A 283 -14.57 -24.83 -9.54
CA ASP A 283 -13.29 -24.32 -10.02
C ASP A 283 -12.49 -23.70 -8.88
N VAL A 284 -13.12 -22.86 -8.07
CA VAL A 284 -12.52 -22.32 -6.83
C VAL A 284 -12.06 -23.45 -5.89
N ARG A 285 -12.86 -24.52 -5.72
CA ARG A 285 -12.47 -25.66 -4.87
C ARG A 285 -11.22 -26.39 -5.35
N LYS A 286 -10.96 -26.43 -6.66
CA LYS A 286 -9.74 -27.07 -7.19
C LYS A 286 -8.51 -26.23 -6.83
N LEU A 287 -8.63 -24.90 -6.90
CA LEU A 287 -7.55 -23.97 -6.57
C LEU A 287 -7.22 -24.00 -5.08
N LEU A 288 -8.24 -24.06 -4.21
CA LEU A 288 -8.09 -24.25 -2.76
C LEU A 288 -7.37 -25.55 -2.33
N GLU A 289 -7.13 -26.51 -3.24
CA GLU A 289 -6.32 -27.71 -2.96
C GLU A 289 -4.80 -27.44 -3.07
N HIS A 290 -4.41 -26.33 -3.67
CA HIS A 290 -3.02 -25.93 -3.88
C HIS A 290 -2.48 -25.06 -2.73
N ASP A 291 -1.16 -25.02 -2.58
CA ASP A 291 -0.51 -24.13 -1.63
C ASP A 291 -0.43 -22.72 -2.26
N GLU A 292 -0.84 -21.68 -1.54
CA GLU A 292 -0.85 -20.25 -1.94
C GLU A 292 0.40 -19.83 -2.73
N TYR A 293 1.60 -20.01 -2.14
CA TYR A 293 2.88 -19.60 -2.75
C TYR A 293 3.41 -20.54 -3.86
N THR A 294 2.53 -21.21 -4.60
CA THR A 294 2.88 -22.12 -5.70
C THR A 294 2.14 -21.78 -6.97
N ALA A 295 2.64 -22.26 -8.11
CA ALA A 295 2.01 -22.10 -9.41
C ALA A 295 0.55 -22.57 -9.46
N GLY A 296 0.14 -23.49 -8.58
CA GLY A 296 -1.25 -23.92 -8.48
C GLY A 296 -2.12 -23.03 -7.60
N GLY A 297 -1.51 -22.25 -6.69
CA GLY A 297 -2.21 -21.24 -5.90
C GLY A 297 -2.51 -20.01 -6.74
N ILE A 298 -1.50 -19.50 -7.46
CA ILE A 298 -1.61 -18.31 -8.33
C ILE A 298 -2.06 -18.61 -9.77
N MET A 299 -2.79 -19.70 -10.03
CA MET A 299 -3.28 -20.00 -11.38
C MET A 299 -4.78 -19.84 -11.48
N THR A 300 -5.22 -19.30 -12.60
CA THR A 300 -6.61 -19.35 -13.01
C THR A 300 -6.93 -20.62 -13.81
N THR A 301 -8.17 -21.10 -13.70
CA THR A 301 -8.70 -22.17 -14.56
C THR A 301 -9.31 -21.66 -15.86
N GLU A 302 -9.40 -20.34 -16.05
CA GLU A 302 -10.08 -19.69 -17.17
C GLU A 302 -9.18 -19.47 -18.39
N TYR A 303 -8.72 -20.57 -19.01
CA TYR A 303 -7.85 -20.53 -20.17
C TYR A 303 -8.47 -21.13 -21.43
N ALA A 304 -8.06 -20.62 -22.60
CA ALA A 304 -8.47 -21.19 -23.88
C ALA A 304 -7.66 -22.45 -24.23
N ALA A 305 -8.34 -23.59 -24.36
CA ALA A 305 -7.76 -24.83 -24.88
C ALA A 305 -8.46 -25.29 -26.17
N ILE A 306 -7.68 -25.87 -27.10
CA ILE A 306 -8.18 -26.42 -28.38
C ILE A 306 -7.54 -27.77 -28.68
N PHE A 307 -8.26 -28.64 -29.40
CA PHE A 307 -7.71 -29.93 -29.80
C PHE A 307 -6.74 -29.81 -30.98
N GLU A 308 -5.71 -30.67 -30.98
CA GLU A 308 -4.67 -30.72 -32.02
C GLU A 308 -5.17 -30.94 -33.46
N ASP A 309 -6.37 -31.47 -33.63
CA ASP A 309 -7.00 -31.72 -34.93
C ASP A 309 -7.83 -30.55 -35.46
N PHE A 310 -7.89 -29.43 -34.72
CA PHE A 310 -8.58 -28.23 -35.16
C PHE A 310 -7.86 -27.58 -36.34
N THR A 311 -8.65 -27.03 -37.26
CA THR A 311 -8.18 -26.02 -38.21
C THR A 311 -8.15 -24.64 -37.58
N VAL A 312 -7.36 -23.72 -38.15
CA VAL A 312 -7.33 -22.31 -37.72
C VAL A 312 -8.72 -21.69 -37.70
N ALA A 313 -9.58 -21.98 -38.69
CA ALA A 313 -10.97 -21.50 -38.71
C ALA A 313 -11.82 -22.05 -37.56
N GLN A 314 -11.62 -23.32 -37.18
CA GLN A 314 -12.32 -23.93 -36.05
C GLN A 314 -11.82 -23.36 -34.73
N ALA A 315 -10.51 -23.13 -34.58
CA ALA A 315 -9.93 -22.47 -33.42
C ALA A 315 -10.56 -21.08 -33.20
N PHE A 316 -10.66 -20.24 -34.24
CA PHE A 316 -11.36 -18.95 -34.13
C PHE A 316 -12.85 -19.08 -33.80
N SER A 317 -13.51 -20.11 -34.35
CA SER A 317 -14.93 -20.34 -34.06
C SER A 317 -15.14 -20.76 -32.61
N HIS A 318 -14.22 -21.56 -32.06
CA HIS A 318 -14.23 -21.96 -30.66
C HIS A 318 -13.92 -20.77 -29.75
N LEU A 319 -12.86 -19.99 -30.05
CA LEU A 319 -12.51 -18.80 -29.29
C LEU A 319 -13.70 -17.82 -29.20
N ARG A 320 -14.45 -17.60 -30.29
CA ARG A 320 -15.65 -16.75 -30.26
C ARG A 320 -16.78 -17.22 -29.35
N LEU A 321 -16.80 -18.49 -28.97
CA LEU A 321 -17.80 -19.06 -28.08
C LEU A 321 -17.40 -18.93 -26.61
N VAL A 322 -16.10 -18.92 -26.31
CA VAL A 322 -15.57 -18.95 -24.94
C VAL A 322 -14.91 -17.63 -24.51
N ALA A 323 -14.67 -16.70 -25.44
CA ALA A 323 -13.93 -15.45 -25.18
C ALA A 323 -14.58 -14.49 -24.18
N ALA A 324 -15.82 -14.74 -23.75
CA ALA A 324 -16.47 -13.95 -22.71
C ALA A 324 -16.15 -14.48 -21.29
N ASP A 325 -15.77 -15.76 -21.19
CA ASP A 325 -15.64 -16.52 -19.94
C ASP A 325 -14.17 -16.97 -19.75
N ILE A 326 -13.22 -16.28 -20.38
CA ILE A 326 -11.80 -16.55 -20.23
C ILE A 326 -11.02 -15.27 -19.99
N GLU A 327 -10.11 -15.35 -19.04
CA GLU A 327 -9.26 -14.25 -18.62
C GLU A 327 -8.25 -13.86 -19.70
N ILE A 328 -7.58 -14.85 -20.31
CA ILE A 328 -6.55 -14.62 -21.33
C ILE A 328 -6.95 -15.18 -22.69
N ILE A 329 -7.32 -14.28 -23.61
CA ILE A 329 -7.58 -14.66 -25.00
C ILE A 329 -6.31 -14.80 -25.85
N TYR A 330 -5.17 -14.24 -25.43
CA TYR A 330 -3.98 -14.07 -26.29
C TYR A 330 -3.30 -15.38 -26.71
N TYR A 331 -3.42 -16.41 -25.89
CA TYR A 331 -2.86 -17.75 -26.11
C TYR A 331 -3.95 -18.80 -26.16
N LEU A 332 -3.83 -19.74 -27.09
CA LEU A 332 -4.64 -20.94 -27.13
C LEU A 332 -3.73 -22.16 -26.94
N TYR A 333 -3.99 -22.94 -25.90
CA TYR A 333 -3.23 -24.13 -25.58
C TYR A 333 -3.75 -25.31 -26.38
N VAL A 334 -2.85 -26.00 -27.08
CA VAL A 334 -3.20 -27.15 -27.92
C VAL A 334 -3.05 -28.42 -27.09
N ILE A 335 -4.15 -29.17 -26.97
CA ILE A 335 -4.22 -30.41 -26.18
C ILE A 335 -4.58 -31.62 -27.05
N ASP A 336 -4.24 -32.82 -26.56
CA ASP A 336 -4.73 -34.08 -27.13
C ASP A 336 -6.04 -34.56 -26.47
N ASN A 337 -6.53 -35.73 -26.88
CA ASN A 337 -7.74 -36.35 -26.33
C ASN A 337 -7.62 -36.80 -24.85
N GLN A 338 -6.43 -36.70 -24.26
CA GLN A 338 -6.16 -36.98 -22.84
C GLN A 338 -5.89 -35.69 -22.06
N GLU A 339 -6.16 -34.51 -22.67
CA GLU A 339 -5.90 -33.19 -22.11
C GLU A 339 -4.41 -32.90 -21.88
N CYS A 340 -3.52 -33.70 -22.47
CA CYS A 340 -2.09 -33.47 -22.37
C CYS A 340 -1.67 -32.30 -23.27
N LEU A 341 -0.93 -31.35 -22.70
CA LEU A 341 -0.43 -30.17 -23.40
C LEU A 341 0.55 -30.56 -24.52
N LYS A 342 0.29 -30.08 -25.74
CA LYS A 342 1.10 -30.35 -26.95
C LYS A 342 1.79 -29.13 -27.53
N GLY A 343 1.26 -27.94 -27.29
CA GLY A 343 1.82 -26.70 -27.80
C GLY A 343 0.96 -25.51 -27.45
N VAL A 344 1.35 -24.33 -27.93
CA VAL A 344 0.61 -23.09 -27.79
C VAL A 344 0.57 -22.34 -29.11
N VAL A 345 -0.53 -21.65 -29.38
CA VAL A 345 -0.62 -20.76 -30.54
C VAL A 345 -1.14 -19.40 -30.10
N SER A 346 -0.47 -18.33 -30.54
CA SER A 346 -0.94 -16.97 -30.26
C SER A 346 -2.08 -16.59 -31.21
N ILE A 347 -2.99 -15.72 -30.77
CA ILE A 347 -4.01 -15.11 -31.66
C ILE A 347 -3.34 -14.48 -32.89
N ARG A 348 -2.18 -13.86 -32.71
CA ARG A 348 -1.41 -13.23 -33.79
C ARG A 348 -1.03 -14.21 -34.89
N ASP A 349 -0.58 -15.41 -34.52
CA ASP A 349 -0.19 -16.44 -35.48
C ASP A 349 -1.42 -17.04 -36.16
N LEU A 350 -2.51 -17.26 -35.41
CA LEU A 350 -3.80 -17.68 -36.00
C LEU A 350 -4.32 -16.67 -37.03
N LEU A 351 -4.26 -15.35 -36.73
CA LEU A 351 -4.70 -14.28 -37.64
C LEU A 351 -3.87 -14.23 -38.93
N SER A 352 -2.60 -14.66 -38.86
CA SER A 352 -1.67 -14.64 -39.99
C SER A 352 -1.69 -15.93 -40.82
N ALA A 353 -2.25 -17.01 -40.27
CA ALA A 353 -2.27 -18.33 -40.88
C ALA A 353 -3.42 -18.53 -41.88
N ASN A 354 -3.31 -19.59 -42.68
CA ASN A 354 -4.40 -20.01 -43.56
C ASN A 354 -5.54 -20.61 -42.72
N PRO A 355 -6.80 -20.15 -42.86
CA PRO A 355 -7.93 -20.69 -42.10
C PRO A 355 -8.14 -22.21 -42.25
N ALA A 356 -7.66 -22.81 -43.33
CA ALA A 356 -7.78 -24.25 -43.60
C ALA A 356 -6.60 -25.09 -43.08
N SER A 357 -5.50 -24.47 -42.62
CA SER A 357 -4.38 -25.19 -42.02
C SER A 357 -4.76 -25.73 -40.64
N LEU A 358 -4.14 -26.85 -40.25
CA LEU A 358 -4.27 -27.39 -38.90
C LEU A 358 -3.52 -26.51 -37.91
N VAL A 359 -4.00 -26.44 -36.66
CA VAL A 359 -3.33 -25.68 -35.60
C VAL A 359 -1.94 -26.24 -35.28
N THR A 360 -1.76 -27.56 -35.42
CA THR A 360 -0.47 -28.23 -35.28
C THR A 360 0.59 -27.80 -36.32
N GLU A 361 0.19 -27.17 -37.43
CA GLU A 361 1.13 -26.61 -38.42
C GLU A 361 1.62 -25.20 -38.05
N VAL A 362 0.95 -24.54 -37.10
CA VAL A 362 1.13 -23.12 -36.76
C VAL A 362 1.56 -22.93 -35.30
N MET A 363 1.24 -23.88 -34.43
CA MET A 363 1.60 -23.84 -33.01
C MET A 363 3.11 -23.91 -32.78
N ASP A 364 3.54 -23.39 -31.64
CA ASP A 364 4.85 -23.64 -31.07
C ASP A 364 4.79 -24.90 -30.19
N ASP A 365 5.67 -25.87 -30.47
CA ASP A 365 5.80 -27.13 -29.73
C ASP A 365 6.97 -27.13 -28.73
N ASP A 366 7.82 -26.09 -28.72
CA ASP A 366 8.88 -25.88 -27.73
C ASP A 366 8.36 -25.03 -26.57
N LEU A 367 7.39 -25.60 -25.85
CA LEU A 367 6.67 -24.90 -24.80
C LEU A 367 7.38 -25.02 -23.45
N VAL A 368 7.49 -23.88 -22.74
CA VAL A 368 7.84 -23.82 -21.33
C VAL A 368 6.56 -23.92 -20.51
N TYR A 369 6.52 -24.87 -19.59
CA TYR A 369 5.42 -25.04 -18.63
C TYR A 369 5.98 -25.18 -17.21
N VAL A 370 5.12 -25.00 -16.21
CA VAL A 370 5.43 -25.22 -14.80
C VAL A 370 4.53 -26.30 -14.22
N TYR A 371 4.98 -26.93 -13.14
CA TYR A 371 4.12 -27.85 -12.36
C TYR A 371 3.37 -27.08 -11.28
N ALA A 372 2.20 -27.55 -10.86
CA ALA A 372 1.40 -26.90 -9.81
C ALA A 372 2.16 -26.63 -8.49
N LYS A 373 3.21 -27.41 -8.18
CA LYS A 373 4.03 -27.25 -6.96
C LYS A 373 5.27 -26.37 -7.15
N THR A 374 5.42 -25.75 -8.32
CA THR A 374 6.54 -24.86 -8.61
C THR A 374 6.37 -23.60 -7.76
N PRO A 375 7.39 -23.13 -7.01
CA PRO A 375 7.26 -21.90 -6.23
C PRO A 375 6.93 -20.69 -7.11
N GLN A 376 6.10 -19.78 -6.61
CA GLN A 376 5.68 -18.59 -7.35
C GLN A 376 6.86 -17.73 -7.86
N GLU A 377 7.93 -17.58 -7.06
CA GLU A 377 9.15 -16.88 -7.46
C GLU A 377 9.80 -17.49 -8.73
N GLU A 378 9.76 -18.82 -8.87
CA GLU A 378 10.29 -19.51 -10.06
C GLU A 378 9.38 -19.29 -11.29
N VAL A 379 8.07 -19.24 -11.09
CA VAL A 379 7.09 -18.90 -12.13
C VAL A 379 7.33 -17.48 -12.65
N ALA A 380 7.42 -16.50 -11.74
CA ALA A 380 7.72 -15.11 -12.05
C ALA A 380 9.04 -14.95 -12.83
N ASN A 381 10.08 -15.67 -12.41
CA ASN A 381 11.37 -15.71 -13.11
C ASN A 381 11.26 -16.26 -14.54
N LEU A 382 10.41 -17.26 -14.79
CA LEU A 382 10.22 -17.83 -16.13
C LEU A 382 9.45 -16.86 -17.03
N ILE A 383 8.33 -16.31 -16.54
CA ILE A 383 7.53 -15.31 -17.26
C ILE A 383 8.39 -14.10 -17.64
N GLY A 384 9.10 -13.51 -16.67
CA GLY A 384 9.97 -12.35 -16.91
C GLY A 384 11.22 -12.66 -17.75
N LYS A 385 11.70 -13.91 -17.81
CA LYS A 385 12.85 -14.30 -18.64
C LYS A 385 12.48 -14.44 -20.11
N TYR A 386 11.30 -14.96 -20.40
CA TYR A 386 10.85 -15.25 -21.76
C TYR A 386 9.88 -14.21 -22.32
N ASP A 387 9.56 -13.18 -21.54
CA ASP A 387 8.58 -12.13 -21.88
C ASP A 387 7.20 -12.75 -22.23
N TYR A 388 6.79 -13.77 -21.47
CA TYR A 388 5.47 -14.40 -21.65
C TYR A 388 4.37 -13.54 -21.02
N MET A 389 3.18 -13.56 -21.63
CA MET A 389 1.96 -12.97 -21.04
C MET A 389 1.25 -13.95 -20.10
N ALA A 390 1.54 -15.25 -20.23
CA ALA A 390 1.02 -16.31 -19.39
C ALA A 390 1.88 -17.57 -19.54
N ILE A 391 1.86 -18.45 -18.55
CA ILE A 391 2.54 -19.75 -18.59
C ILE A 391 1.59 -20.87 -18.14
N PRO A 392 1.53 -22.02 -18.85
CA PRO A 392 0.62 -23.08 -18.48
C PRO A 392 1.15 -23.90 -17.30
N VAL A 393 0.22 -24.27 -16.43
CA VAL A 393 0.45 -25.12 -15.27
C VAL A 393 -0.05 -26.53 -15.58
N VAL A 394 0.79 -27.53 -15.32
CA VAL A 394 0.47 -28.93 -15.61
C VAL A 394 0.61 -29.84 -14.39
N ASN A 395 -0.10 -30.96 -14.42
CA ASN A 395 0.08 -32.04 -13.45
C ASN A 395 1.25 -32.98 -13.81
N ASP A 396 1.48 -34.01 -12.99
CA ASP A 396 2.53 -35.02 -13.20
C ASP A 396 2.36 -35.82 -14.51
N GLN A 397 1.15 -35.84 -15.08
CA GLN A 397 0.82 -36.49 -16.36
C GLN A 397 0.92 -35.54 -17.56
N GLN A 398 1.35 -34.28 -17.36
CA GLN A 398 1.38 -33.20 -18.36
C GLN A 398 0.00 -32.79 -18.87
N GLN A 399 -1.07 -33.05 -18.10
CA GLN A 399 -2.38 -32.49 -18.37
C GLN A 399 -2.40 -31.05 -17.86
N ILE A 400 -2.94 -30.14 -18.67
CA ILE A 400 -3.07 -28.74 -18.28
C ILE A 400 -4.11 -28.61 -17.16
N LEU A 401 -3.75 -27.85 -16.13
CA LEU A 401 -4.60 -27.56 -14.98
C LEU A 401 -5.14 -26.14 -15.03
N GLY A 402 -4.29 -25.20 -15.42
CA GLY A 402 -4.55 -23.76 -15.41
C GLY A 402 -3.44 -22.99 -16.09
N VAL A 403 -3.48 -21.67 -15.97
CA VAL A 403 -2.42 -20.75 -16.44
C VAL A 403 -2.14 -19.72 -15.36
N VAL A 404 -0.90 -19.25 -15.29
CA VAL A 404 -0.54 -18.08 -14.48
C VAL A 404 -0.34 -16.91 -15.42
N THR A 405 -0.91 -15.75 -15.09
CA THR A 405 -0.86 -14.55 -15.94
C THR A 405 0.39 -13.72 -15.64
N VAL A 406 0.60 -12.64 -16.39
CA VAL A 406 1.73 -11.74 -16.14
C VAL A 406 1.39 -10.72 -15.06
N ASP A 407 0.11 -10.40 -14.91
CA ASP A 407 -0.48 -9.50 -13.94
C ASP A 407 -0.32 -10.07 -12.53
N ASP A 408 -0.76 -11.29 -12.24
CA ASP A 408 -0.57 -11.93 -10.92
C ASP A 408 0.93 -12.05 -10.59
N VAL A 409 1.76 -12.28 -11.62
CA VAL A 409 3.22 -12.30 -11.45
C VAL A 409 3.79 -10.94 -11.05
N MET A 410 3.18 -9.82 -11.47
CA MET A 410 3.60 -8.50 -11.02
C MET A 410 3.40 -8.34 -9.52
N ASP A 411 2.29 -8.83 -8.98
CA ASP A 411 1.98 -8.79 -7.55
C ASP A 411 2.90 -9.72 -6.76
N VAL A 412 3.08 -10.96 -7.22
CA VAL A 412 4.07 -11.91 -6.69
C VAL A 412 5.48 -11.28 -6.65
N MET A 413 5.87 -10.53 -7.68
CA MET A 413 7.17 -9.86 -7.70
C MET A 413 7.30 -8.77 -6.64
N GLU A 414 6.21 -8.05 -6.33
CA GLU A 414 6.16 -7.07 -5.26
C GLU A 414 6.16 -7.72 -3.88
N GLU A 415 5.36 -8.76 -3.69
CA GLU A 415 5.30 -9.58 -2.47
C GLU A 415 6.66 -10.17 -2.12
N GLU A 416 7.28 -10.91 -3.04
CA GLU A 416 8.60 -11.54 -2.83
C GLU A 416 9.67 -10.49 -2.53
N ALA A 417 9.62 -9.33 -3.19
CA ALA A 417 10.56 -8.24 -2.92
C ALA A 417 10.33 -7.61 -1.53
N THR A 418 9.08 -7.55 -1.09
CA THR A 418 8.67 -7.04 0.21
C THR A 418 9.09 -8.02 1.30
N GLU A 419 8.76 -9.31 1.16
CA GLU A 419 9.15 -10.38 2.09
C GLU A 419 10.69 -10.41 2.27
N ASP A 420 11.45 -10.33 1.18
CA ASP A 420 12.92 -10.22 1.18
C ASP A 420 13.41 -9.03 2.03
N LEU A 421 12.75 -7.88 1.90
CA LEU A 421 13.08 -6.67 2.64
C LEU A 421 12.83 -6.84 4.14
N PHE A 422 11.69 -7.42 4.52
CA PHE A 422 11.32 -7.67 5.91
C PHE A 422 12.26 -8.70 6.55
N LYS A 423 12.51 -9.82 5.88
CA LYS A 423 13.51 -10.83 6.29
C LYS A 423 14.89 -10.21 6.49
N PHE A 424 15.32 -9.35 5.56
CA PHE A 424 16.61 -8.65 5.66
C PHE A 424 16.69 -7.72 6.88
N ALA A 425 15.58 -7.07 7.25
CA ALA A 425 15.47 -6.22 8.44
C ALA A 425 15.38 -7.04 9.76
N GLY A 426 15.09 -8.33 9.68
CA GLY A 426 14.88 -9.21 10.84
C GLY A 426 13.48 -9.07 11.42
N THR A 427 12.48 -9.01 10.55
CA THR A 427 11.05 -9.03 10.86
C THR A 427 10.29 -9.77 9.74
N THR A 428 8.97 -9.75 9.78
CA THR A 428 8.07 -10.35 8.79
C THR A 428 7.15 -9.27 8.21
N ASP A 429 6.75 -9.46 6.96
CA ASP A 429 5.74 -8.70 6.22
C ASP A 429 4.37 -8.68 6.89
N GLU A 430 3.97 -9.78 7.57
CA GLU A 430 2.79 -9.82 8.45
C GLU A 430 2.71 -8.65 9.45
N GLU A 431 3.85 -8.00 9.76
CA GLU A 431 3.86 -6.84 10.65
C GLU A 431 3.09 -5.63 10.10
N LEU A 432 2.85 -5.55 8.78
CA LEU A 432 2.09 -4.45 8.16
C LEU A 432 0.63 -4.41 8.62
N THR A 433 0.00 -5.56 8.84
CA THR A 433 -1.41 -5.68 9.26
C THR A 433 -1.59 -5.66 10.78
N TYR A 434 -0.49 -5.58 11.55
CA TYR A 434 -0.57 -5.61 13.00
C TYR A 434 -1.01 -4.26 13.60
N SER A 435 -2.23 -4.23 14.12
CA SER A 435 -2.78 -3.05 14.81
C SER A 435 -2.20 -2.79 16.21
N SER A 436 -1.55 -3.78 16.85
CA SER A 436 -1.10 -3.67 18.25
C SER A 436 0.42 -3.72 18.44
N ALA A 437 0.94 -2.87 19.34
CA ALA A 437 2.36 -2.84 19.70
C ALA A 437 2.88 -4.19 20.27
N LEU A 438 1.99 -5.02 20.82
CA LEU A 438 2.35 -6.33 21.35
C LEU A 438 2.62 -7.36 20.23
N GLN A 439 1.85 -7.33 19.14
CA GLN A 439 2.09 -8.18 17.96
C GLN A 439 3.43 -7.84 17.32
N ALA A 440 3.70 -6.55 17.07
CA ALA A 440 5.00 -6.06 16.59
C ALA A 440 6.19 -6.52 17.47
N CYS A 441 6.01 -6.44 18.80
CA CYS A 441 7.03 -6.95 19.72
C CYS A 441 7.25 -8.47 19.58
N LYS A 442 6.19 -9.25 19.38
CA LYS A 442 6.28 -10.71 19.25
C LYS A 442 6.99 -11.13 17.96
N ALA A 443 6.82 -10.41 16.86
CA ALA A 443 7.52 -10.65 15.60
C ALA A 443 9.02 -10.29 15.67
N ARG A 444 9.35 -9.13 16.26
CA ARG A 444 10.74 -8.62 16.30
C ARG A 444 11.60 -9.21 17.44
N LEU A 445 11.00 -9.53 18.59
CA LEU A 445 11.75 -9.95 19.78
C LEU A 445 12.60 -11.21 19.58
N PRO A 446 12.15 -12.27 18.88
CA PRO A 446 12.99 -13.44 18.60
C PRO A 446 14.32 -13.06 17.93
N TRP A 447 14.30 -12.22 16.90
CA TRP A 447 15.49 -11.73 16.21
C TRP A 447 16.36 -10.88 17.13
N LEU A 448 15.76 -9.99 17.92
CA LEU A 448 16.48 -9.16 18.90
C LEU A 448 17.12 -10.00 20.04
N LEU A 449 16.51 -11.11 20.44
CA LEU A 449 17.08 -12.00 21.45
C LEU A 449 18.32 -12.73 20.91
N ILE A 450 18.33 -13.09 19.63
CA ILE A 450 19.51 -13.67 18.97
C ILE A 450 20.66 -12.66 18.93
N THR A 451 20.39 -11.40 18.55
CA THR A 451 21.43 -10.35 18.55
C THR A 451 21.91 -10.01 19.97
N LEU A 452 21.00 -9.96 20.94
CA LEU A 452 21.33 -9.77 22.36
C LEU A 452 22.25 -10.88 22.90
N ALA A 453 21.95 -12.14 22.60
CA ALA A 453 22.79 -13.28 22.98
C ALA A 453 24.20 -13.14 22.40
N THR A 454 24.30 -12.70 21.15
CA THR A 454 25.58 -12.42 20.49
C THR A 454 26.32 -11.26 21.16
N GLY A 455 25.61 -10.23 21.60
CA GLY A 455 26.16 -9.13 22.40
C GLY A 455 26.78 -9.58 23.74
N PHE A 456 26.22 -10.59 24.41
CA PHE A 456 26.83 -11.16 25.62
C PHE A 456 28.17 -11.87 25.33
N ILE A 457 28.31 -12.50 24.16
CA ILE A 457 29.57 -13.10 23.71
C ILE A 457 30.60 -11.99 23.49
N THR A 458 30.23 -10.93 22.76
CA THR A 458 31.11 -9.77 22.51
C THR A 458 31.55 -9.09 23.80
N SER A 459 30.63 -8.90 24.77
CA SER A 459 30.96 -8.37 26.10
C SER A 459 31.97 -9.23 26.85
N THR A 460 31.85 -10.55 26.74
CA THR A 460 32.79 -11.49 27.35
C THR A 460 34.18 -11.39 26.71
N ILE A 461 34.26 -11.29 25.38
CA ILE A 461 35.53 -11.07 24.66
C ILE A 461 36.17 -9.75 25.09
N LEU A 462 35.37 -8.67 25.18
CA LEU A 462 35.84 -7.35 25.60
C LEU A 462 36.38 -7.38 27.04
N LYS A 463 35.74 -8.13 27.94
CA LYS A 463 36.24 -8.32 29.31
C LYS A 463 37.63 -8.94 29.32
N TYR A 464 37.88 -9.99 28.54
CA TYR A 464 39.21 -10.59 28.43
C TYR A 464 40.22 -9.64 27.78
N PHE A 465 39.81 -8.91 26.73
CA PHE A 465 40.60 -7.86 26.09
C PHE A 465 41.09 -6.80 27.09
N MET A 466 40.19 -6.30 27.95
CA MET A 466 40.53 -5.27 28.94
C MET A 466 41.48 -5.77 30.03
N VAL A 467 41.42 -7.06 30.39
CA VAL A 467 42.33 -7.66 31.38
C VAL A 467 43.74 -7.76 30.80
N GLU A 468 43.86 -8.17 29.54
CA GLU A 468 45.14 -8.36 28.86
C GLU A 468 45.82 -7.00 28.56
N PHE A 469 45.06 -6.03 28.05
CA PHE A 469 45.57 -4.70 27.66
C PHE A 469 45.32 -3.61 28.71
N LYS A 470 45.37 -3.97 30.00
CA LYS A 470 45.13 -3.02 31.10
C LYS A 470 46.06 -1.80 31.09
N ASP A 471 47.26 -1.94 30.52
CA ASP A 471 48.27 -0.89 30.42
C ASP A 471 48.10 -0.04 29.13
N VAL A 472 47.16 -0.42 28.25
CA VAL A 472 46.84 0.24 26.97
C VAL A 472 45.32 0.45 26.83
N ILE A 473 44.71 1.06 27.85
CA ILE A 473 43.25 1.32 27.91
C ILE A 473 42.75 2.09 26.67
N ALA A 474 43.61 2.90 26.04
CA ALA A 474 43.28 3.65 24.84
C ALA A 474 42.74 2.78 23.68
N LEU A 475 43.11 1.50 23.59
CA LEU A 475 42.58 0.58 22.58
C LEU A 475 41.06 0.43 22.66
N VAL A 476 40.46 0.56 23.85
CA VAL A 476 39.02 0.41 24.06
C VAL A 476 38.25 1.54 23.36
N PHE A 477 38.84 2.73 23.19
CA PHE A 477 38.19 3.86 22.53
C PHE A 477 37.92 3.62 21.04
N PHE A 478 38.64 2.68 20.41
CA PHE A 478 38.48 2.36 18.99
C PHE A 478 37.58 1.15 18.75
N VAL A 479 37.23 0.39 19.80
CA VAL A 479 36.34 -0.78 19.70
C VAL A 479 35.02 -0.44 19.00
N PRO A 480 34.28 0.63 19.36
CA PRO A 480 33.02 0.97 18.69
C PRO A 480 33.19 1.25 17.19
N VAL A 481 34.30 1.89 16.80
CA VAL A 481 34.55 2.25 15.40
C VAL A 481 34.92 1.00 14.59
N VAL A 482 35.75 0.10 15.14
CA VAL A 482 36.13 -1.16 14.47
C VAL A 482 34.93 -2.09 14.31
N MET A 483 34.11 -2.23 15.35
CA MET A 483 32.88 -3.03 15.30
C MET A 483 31.88 -2.43 14.30
N GLY A 484 31.57 -1.13 14.41
CA GLY A 484 30.61 -0.48 13.52
C GLY A 484 31.01 -0.52 12.04
N MET A 485 32.30 -0.37 11.73
CA MET A 485 32.78 -0.48 10.34
C MET A 485 32.80 -1.93 9.83
N GLY A 486 33.07 -2.91 10.70
CA GLY A 486 32.91 -4.32 10.38
C GLY A 486 31.45 -4.66 10.04
N GLY A 487 30.50 -4.30 10.92
CA GLY A 487 29.07 -4.51 10.71
C GLY A 487 28.58 -3.92 9.37
N ASN A 488 28.83 -2.62 9.15
CA ASN A 488 28.40 -1.92 7.94
C ASN A 488 28.99 -2.53 6.66
N THR A 489 30.28 -2.90 6.67
CA THR A 489 30.93 -3.53 5.51
C THR A 489 30.32 -4.90 5.23
N GLY A 490 30.01 -5.67 6.27
CA GLY A 490 29.36 -6.97 6.13
C GLY A 490 27.98 -6.87 5.49
N ILE A 491 27.15 -5.94 5.98
CA ILE A 491 25.80 -5.70 5.44
C ILE A 491 25.87 -5.30 3.96
N GLN A 492 26.77 -4.37 3.59
CA GLN A 492 26.94 -4.00 2.18
C GLN A 492 27.32 -5.18 1.29
N SER A 493 28.25 -6.02 1.77
CA SER A 493 28.69 -7.21 1.06
C SER A 493 27.58 -8.26 0.94
N SER A 494 26.79 -8.48 2.00
CA SER A 494 25.69 -9.45 1.99
C SER A 494 24.54 -8.99 1.09
N THR A 495 24.10 -7.73 1.17
CA THR A 495 23.05 -7.18 0.30
C THR A 495 23.40 -7.34 -1.17
N LEU A 496 24.65 -7.00 -1.56
CA LEU A 496 25.10 -7.10 -2.95
C LEU A 496 25.13 -8.55 -3.47
N VAL A 497 25.31 -9.54 -2.58
CA VAL A 497 25.32 -10.95 -2.94
C VAL A 497 23.91 -11.51 -2.96
N ILE A 498 23.08 -11.24 -1.94
CA ILE A 498 21.67 -11.64 -1.87
C ILE A 498 20.93 -11.14 -3.11
N ARG A 499 20.95 -9.82 -3.38
CA ARG A 499 20.23 -9.26 -4.52
C ARG A 499 20.80 -9.73 -5.86
N GLY A 500 22.10 -9.98 -5.94
CA GLY A 500 22.68 -10.51 -7.16
C GLY A 500 22.26 -11.97 -7.43
N MET A 501 22.03 -12.77 -6.38
CA MET A 501 21.53 -14.14 -6.50
C MET A 501 20.05 -14.15 -6.92
N ALA A 502 19.22 -13.31 -6.31
CA ALA A 502 17.80 -13.16 -6.68
C ALA A 502 17.62 -12.75 -8.16
N LEU A 503 18.46 -11.84 -8.66
CA LEU A 503 18.44 -11.41 -10.07
C LEU A 503 19.00 -12.45 -11.06
N ASN A 504 19.14 -13.73 -10.65
CA ASN A 504 19.64 -14.85 -11.45
C ASN A 504 20.95 -14.56 -12.24
N SER A 505 21.76 -13.62 -11.73
CA SER A 505 22.89 -13.06 -12.47
C SER A 505 24.16 -13.92 -12.41
N PHE A 506 24.13 -15.07 -11.71
CA PHE A 506 25.33 -15.80 -11.33
C PHE A 506 25.30 -17.30 -11.69
N SER A 507 26.26 -17.73 -12.52
CA SER A 507 26.64 -19.14 -12.62
C SER A 507 27.54 -19.53 -11.44
N GLY A 508 27.58 -20.83 -11.07
CA GLY A 508 28.37 -21.31 -9.94
C GLY A 508 29.89 -21.00 -10.01
N ALA A 509 30.45 -20.81 -11.21
CA ALA A 509 31.83 -20.38 -11.41
C ALA A 509 32.07 -18.88 -11.12
N ASP A 510 31.02 -18.05 -11.23
CA ASP A 510 31.08 -16.61 -10.98
C ASP A 510 31.06 -16.29 -9.48
N LEU A 511 30.50 -17.17 -8.65
CA LEU A 511 30.42 -17.01 -7.19
C LEU A 511 31.80 -16.86 -6.53
N PHE A 512 32.78 -17.70 -6.88
CA PHE A 512 34.13 -17.60 -6.30
C PHE A 512 34.85 -16.31 -6.73
N LYS A 513 34.72 -15.94 -8.01
CA LYS A 513 35.29 -14.70 -8.55
C LYS A 513 34.70 -13.47 -7.87
N ARG A 514 33.39 -13.50 -7.57
CA ARG A 514 32.70 -12.45 -6.84
C ARG A 514 33.15 -12.37 -5.38
N LEU A 515 33.27 -13.50 -4.68
CA LEU A 515 33.81 -13.53 -3.33
C LEU A 515 35.22 -12.89 -3.26
N MET A 516 36.11 -13.23 -4.20
CA MET A 516 37.44 -12.61 -4.28
C MET A 516 37.38 -11.10 -4.56
N ARG A 517 36.42 -10.65 -5.40
CA ARG A 517 36.18 -9.23 -5.66
C ARG A 517 35.77 -8.50 -4.37
N GLU A 518 34.86 -9.07 -3.57
CA GLU A 518 34.41 -8.46 -2.32
C GLU A 518 35.51 -8.43 -1.26
N ILE A 519 36.35 -9.47 -1.16
CA ILE A 519 37.53 -9.45 -0.27
C ILE A 519 38.48 -8.32 -0.68
N ALA A 520 38.75 -8.16 -1.99
CA ALA A 520 39.61 -7.10 -2.48
C ALA A 520 39.01 -5.70 -2.22
N ALA A 521 37.71 -5.53 -2.42
CA ALA A 521 37.00 -4.30 -2.09
C ALA A 521 37.08 -3.98 -0.59
N GLY A 522 36.82 -4.98 0.27
CA GLY A 522 36.95 -4.88 1.73
C GLY A 522 38.36 -4.52 2.18
N ALA A 523 39.40 -5.06 1.53
CA ALA A 523 40.79 -4.71 1.81
C ALA A 523 41.13 -3.27 1.41
N MET A 524 40.64 -2.80 0.26
CA MET A 524 40.86 -1.42 -0.19
C MET A 524 40.14 -0.40 0.71
N MET A 525 38.87 -0.67 1.05
CA MET A 525 38.09 0.16 1.97
C MET A 525 38.71 0.12 3.37
N GLY A 526 39.11 -1.06 3.84
CA GLY A 526 39.79 -1.29 5.10
C GLY A 526 41.12 -0.55 5.21
N LEU A 527 41.90 -0.48 4.13
CA LEU A 527 43.14 0.29 4.09
C LEU A 527 42.85 1.80 4.24
N ALA A 528 41.89 2.32 3.50
CA ALA A 528 41.50 3.73 3.58
C ALA A 528 41.01 4.11 4.98
N CYS A 529 40.05 3.34 5.53
CA CYS A 529 39.53 3.55 6.88
C CYS A 529 40.60 3.32 7.96
N GLY A 530 41.47 2.33 7.78
CA GLY A 530 42.58 2.03 8.68
C GLY A 530 43.60 3.17 8.77
N ILE A 531 43.92 3.83 7.66
CA ILE A 531 44.78 5.03 7.66
C ILE A 531 44.10 6.16 8.44
N ILE A 532 42.81 6.43 8.18
CA ILE A 532 42.07 7.51 8.85
C ILE A 532 41.99 7.26 10.35
N VAL A 533 41.61 6.05 10.78
CA VAL A 533 41.49 5.71 12.19
C VAL A 533 42.86 5.64 12.87
N GLY A 534 43.91 5.20 12.16
CA GLY A 534 45.28 5.26 12.66
C GLY A 534 45.75 6.69 12.93
N LEU A 535 45.52 7.62 11.99
CA LEU A 535 45.82 9.04 12.19
C LEU A 535 45.00 9.65 13.34
N TRP A 536 43.72 9.27 13.46
CA TRP A 536 42.89 9.67 14.59
C TRP A 536 43.40 9.12 15.92
N ALA A 537 43.86 7.87 15.95
CA ALA A 537 44.44 7.25 17.13
C ALA A 537 45.72 7.94 17.58
N GLU A 538 46.58 8.32 16.63
CA GLU A 538 47.76 9.12 16.89
C GLU A 538 47.39 10.50 17.47
N TYR A 539 46.40 11.18 16.88
CA TYR A 539 45.93 12.48 17.35
C TYR A 539 45.39 12.41 18.78
N LEU A 540 44.47 11.48 19.05
CA LEU A 540 43.81 11.30 20.35
C LEU A 540 44.83 10.99 21.47
N THR A 541 45.84 10.19 21.15
CA THR A 541 46.89 9.78 22.11
C THR A 541 47.86 10.91 22.39
N ARG A 542 48.11 11.81 21.44
CA ARG A 542 48.97 13.00 21.63
C ARG A 542 48.31 14.10 22.46
N THR A 543 46.98 14.27 22.37
CA THR A 543 46.26 15.36 23.06
C THR A 543 45.91 15.03 24.51
N THR A 544 45.81 13.75 24.87
CA THR A 544 45.37 13.34 26.20
C THR A 544 46.58 13.21 27.13
N ALA A 545 46.79 14.19 28.01
CA ALA A 545 47.90 14.26 28.98
C ALA A 545 47.93 13.11 30.02
N THR A 546 47.01 12.15 29.94
CA THR A 546 46.94 10.96 30.81
C THR A 546 47.66 9.74 30.27
N ALA A 547 48.23 9.79 29.05
CA ALA A 547 49.03 8.70 28.52
C ALA A 547 50.48 8.74 29.06
N GLN A 548 50.65 8.49 30.36
CA GLN A 548 51.85 7.80 30.87
C GLN A 548 51.80 6.32 30.47
N ALA A 549 51.54 6.03 29.18
CA ALA A 549 51.45 4.67 28.67
C ALA A 549 52.81 4.26 28.10
N SER A 550 53.25 3.07 28.47
CA SER A 550 54.55 2.46 28.15
C SER A 550 54.83 2.24 26.64
N PHE A 551 53.97 2.72 25.73
CA PHE A 551 54.02 2.43 24.29
C PHE A 551 54.05 3.70 23.43
N SER A 552 54.71 3.59 22.27
CA SER A 552 54.79 4.70 21.31
C SER A 552 53.45 4.93 20.62
N ALA A 553 52.99 6.19 20.58
CA ALA A 553 51.80 6.62 19.84
C ALA A 553 51.72 6.10 18.37
N PRO A 554 52.81 6.03 17.57
CA PRO A 554 52.74 5.47 16.23
C PRO A 554 52.50 3.94 16.21
N LEU A 555 52.95 3.18 17.21
CA LEU A 555 52.71 1.75 17.28
C LEU A 555 51.22 1.45 17.56
N LEU A 556 50.59 2.25 18.42
CA LEU A 556 49.15 2.17 18.68
C LEU A 556 48.37 2.50 17.40
N ALA A 557 48.71 3.60 16.72
CA ALA A 557 48.08 4.00 15.46
C ALA A 557 48.17 2.92 14.38
N LEU A 558 49.35 2.30 14.24
CA LEU A 558 49.55 1.19 13.31
C LEU A 558 48.71 -0.03 13.69
N THR A 559 48.64 -0.36 14.98
CA THR A 559 47.86 -1.50 15.49
C THR A 559 46.38 -1.33 15.17
N VAL A 560 45.81 -0.16 15.49
CA VAL A 560 44.40 0.13 15.21
C VAL A 560 44.12 0.15 13.70
N GLY A 561 45.02 0.73 12.91
CA GLY A 561 44.87 0.79 11.45
C GLY A 561 44.90 -0.59 10.79
N ILE A 562 45.85 -1.46 11.16
CA ILE A 562 45.93 -2.83 10.63
C ILE A 562 44.74 -3.66 11.09
N ALA A 563 44.31 -3.49 12.35
CA ALA A 563 43.16 -4.19 12.88
C ALA A 563 41.87 -3.79 12.16
N MET A 564 41.67 -2.49 11.88
CA MET A 564 40.55 -2.00 11.08
C MET A 564 40.55 -2.60 9.67
N MET A 565 41.71 -2.57 8.98
CA MET A 565 41.84 -3.15 7.64
C MET A 565 41.48 -4.64 7.65
N SER A 566 42.00 -5.38 8.63
CA SER A 566 41.77 -6.83 8.76
C SER A 566 40.30 -7.13 9.08
N ALA A 567 39.68 -6.37 9.99
CA ALA A 567 38.29 -6.52 10.37
C ALA A 567 37.33 -6.25 9.20
N MET A 568 37.54 -5.16 8.45
CA MET A 568 36.72 -4.84 7.28
C MET A 568 36.90 -5.83 6.13
N THR A 569 38.13 -6.32 5.90
CA THR A 569 38.40 -7.36 4.89
C THR A 569 37.66 -8.65 5.23
N PHE A 570 37.72 -9.07 6.50
CA PHE A 570 37.00 -10.25 6.97
C PHE A 570 35.49 -10.04 6.91
N ALA A 571 34.99 -8.88 7.31
CA ALA A 571 33.56 -8.57 7.26
C ALA A 571 33.01 -8.65 5.83
N ALA A 572 33.74 -8.10 4.84
CA ALA A 572 33.37 -8.21 3.43
C ALA A 572 33.34 -9.67 2.95
N MET A 573 34.33 -10.47 3.35
CA MET A 573 34.38 -11.91 3.06
C MET A 573 33.17 -12.63 3.66
N PHE A 574 32.92 -12.41 4.95
CA PHE A 574 31.88 -13.09 5.71
C PHE A 574 30.50 -12.73 5.18
N GLY A 575 30.23 -11.43 4.98
CA GLY A 575 28.97 -10.94 4.41
C GLY A 575 28.68 -11.51 3.03
N ALA A 576 29.70 -11.69 2.18
CA ALA A 576 29.52 -12.32 0.88
C ALA A 576 29.39 -13.86 0.94
N PHE A 577 30.06 -14.51 1.90
CA PHE A 577 30.12 -15.97 2.00
C PHE A 577 28.84 -16.57 2.59
N VAL A 578 28.24 -15.95 3.61
CA VAL A 578 27.09 -16.51 4.33
C VAL A 578 25.87 -16.74 3.41
N PRO A 579 25.42 -15.77 2.59
CA PRO A 579 24.28 -15.99 1.70
C PRO A 579 24.52 -17.13 0.70
N ILE A 580 25.74 -17.24 0.17
CA ILE A 580 26.14 -18.31 -0.76
C ILE A 580 26.07 -19.68 -0.06
N LEU A 581 26.50 -19.74 1.21
CA LEU A 581 26.41 -20.95 2.01
C LEU A 581 24.96 -21.35 2.26
N PHE A 582 24.08 -20.40 2.57
CA PHE A 582 22.66 -20.66 2.81
C PHE A 582 21.96 -21.21 1.55
N SER A 583 22.17 -20.57 0.40
CA SER A 583 21.68 -21.07 -0.90
C SER A 583 22.12 -22.51 -1.16
N ARG A 584 23.39 -22.85 -0.89
CA ARG A 584 23.92 -24.22 -1.02
C ARG A 584 23.27 -25.23 -0.09
N LEU A 585 22.77 -24.79 1.06
CA LEU A 585 22.07 -25.59 2.05
C LEU A 585 20.55 -25.61 1.83
N LYS A 586 20.04 -24.98 0.76
CA LYS A 586 18.60 -24.78 0.50
C LYS A 586 17.90 -24.01 1.64
N ILE A 587 18.61 -23.07 2.22
CA ILE A 587 18.05 -22.08 3.15
C ILE A 587 17.99 -20.76 2.36
N ASP A 588 16.88 -20.06 2.50
CA ASP A 588 16.69 -18.74 1.90
C ASP A 588 17.87 -17.79 2.26
N PRO A 589 18.58 -17.25 1.26
CA PRO A 589 19.68 -16.31 1.48
C PRO A 589 19.28 -14.98 2.14
N ALA A 590 18.04 -14.51 1.99
CA ALA A 590 17.57 -13.27 2.63
C ALA A 590 17.59 -13.37 4.16
N VAL A 591 17.45 -14.60 4.69
CA VAL A 591 17.60 -14.93 6.11
C VAL A 591 19.03 -14.71 6.62
N ALA A 592 20.04 -14.61 5.74
CA ALA A 592 21.35 -14.05 6.07
C ALA A 592 21.27 -12.52 6.26
N SER A 593 20.33 -12.12 7.12
CA SER A 593 19.81 -10.79 7.33
C SER A 593 20.85 -9.84 7.91
N GLY A 594 20.56 -8.54 7.84
CA GLY A 594 21.39 -7.48 8.43
C GLY A 594 21.74 -7.76 9.90
N PRO A 595 20.77 -8.07 10.78
CA PRO A 595 21.03 -8.36 12.19
C PRO A 595 21.98 -9.55 12.43
N PHE A 596 21.82 -10.65 11.67
CA PHE A 596 22.67 -11.83 11.82
C PHE A 596 24.12 -11.56 11.38
N VAL A 597 24.29 -10.95 10.20
CA VAL A 597 25.61 -10.62 9.65
C VAL A 597 26.32 -9.60 10.52
N SER A 598 25.62 -8.56 10.99
CA SER A 598 26.18 -7.52 11.85
C SER A 598 26.64 -8.08 13.21
N SER A 599 25.77 -8.85 13.88
CA SER A 599 26.08 -9.42 15.20
C SER A 599 27.24 -10.42 15.13
N SER A 600 27.30 -11.22 14.07
CA SER A 600 28.44 -12.12 13.83
C SER A 600 29.73 -11.35 13.60
N ASN A 601 29.66 -10.27 12.80
CA ASN A 601 30.80 -9.41 12.54
C ASN A 601 31.29 -8.68 13.79
N ASP A 602 30.43 -8.33 14.74
CA ASP A 602 30.85 -7.76 16.02
C ASP A 602 31.81 -8.69 16.78
N ILE A 603 31.49 -9.99 16.82
CA ILE A 603 32.35 -11.01 17.42
C ILE A 603 33.69 -11.06 16.67
N PHE A 604 33.65 -11.24 15.36
CA PHE A 604 34.86 -11.42 14.56
C PHE A 604 35.74 -10.17 14.51
N ALA A 605 35.14 -8.98 14.41
CA ALA A 605 35.85 -7.71 14.43
C ALA A 605 36.59 -7.55 15.76
N LEU A 606 35.95 -7.87 16.89
CA LEU A 606 36.61 -7.79 18.19
C LEU A 606 37.69 -8.86 18.38
N LEU A 607 37.49 -10.09 17.88
CA LEU A 607 38.51 -11.15 17.88
C LEU A 607 39.72 -10.78 17.02
N ILE A 608 39.49 -10.21 15.84
CA ILE A 608 40.56 -9.72 14.94
C ILE A 608 41.28 -8.56 15.61
N TYR A 609 40.55 -7.62 16.21
CA TYR A 609 41.13 -6.51 16.95
C TYR A 609 41.99 -6.97 18.13
N TYR A 610 41.51 -7.94 18.90
CA TYR A 610 42.27 -8.59 19.96
C TYR A 610 43.52 -9.29 19.41
N GLY A 611 43.38 -10.11 18.36
CA GLY A 611 44.49 -10.85 17.77
C GLY A 611 45.59 -9.97 17.20
N VAL A 612 45.23 -8.90 16.47
CA VAL A 612 46.19 -7.92 15.95
C VAL A 612 46.86 -7.14 17.07
N SER A 613 46.10 -6.74 18.10
CA SER A 613 46.65 -6.08 19.29
C SER A 613 47.65 -6.98 20.01
N MET A 614 47.35 -8.28 20.16
CA MET A 614 48.27 -9.24 20.75
C MET A 614 49.54 -9.39 19.93
N ALA A 615 49.41 -9.51 18.60
CA ALA A 615 50.57 -9.68 17.72
C ALA A 615 51.52 -8.48 17.71
N LEU A 616 51.01 -7.25 17.83
CA LEU A 616 51.80 -6.03 17.70
C LEU A 616 52.22 -5.40 19.03
N LEU A 617 51.41 -5.55 20.08
CA LEU A 617 51.62 -4.90 21.37
C LEU A 617 52.06 -5.86 22.49
N ALA A 618 51.69 -7.14 22.45
CA ALA A 618 52.12 -8.11 23.47
C ALA A 618 53.53 -8.69 23.20
N VAL A 619 54.06 -8.49 21.98
CA VAL A 619 55.42 -8.89 21.56
C VAL A 619 56.46 -7.76 21.76
N ALA A 620 56.00 -6.56 22.12
CA ALA A 620 56.82 -5.37 22.39
C ALA A 620 56.91 -5.10 23.89
#